data_AF-A0A268TIP7-F1
#
_entry.id   AF-A0A268TIP7-F1
#
_cell.length_a   1.000
_cell.length_b   1.000
_cell.length_c   1.000
_cell.angle_alpha   90.00
_cell.angle_beta   90.00
_cell.angle_gamma   90.00
#
_symmetry.space_group_name_H-M   'P 1'
#
loop_
_entity.id
_entity.type
_entity.pdbx_description
1 polymer ?
#
loop_
_entity_poly.entity_id
_entity_poly.type
_entity_poly.pdbx_seq_one_letter_code
_entity_poly.pdbx_strand_id
1 'polypeptide(L)'
;MTQEELDALIMSGDSGLEGEASPNETTDEAISKDVSEPKEVAQEEDEDQLNAGFVDPNNYKVEANKKWPPPPPTNDHKVVHQLDDVTKDSEVKATQIFDQLDLIGVSAEKITKSIKSINQYLQKHCETFEKLSQKFPHVQSFKTSLEETQEILKIIKSVNDDANDCMDASMQAMDIMQFQDIHRQKIERVINVMRALAQYMNSLFEGKIDDSKRVSSAVYIAGDEKEDTASEDDIESLIASFGKK
;
A
#
# COMPACT_ATOMS: atom_id res chain seq x y z
N MET A 1 26.08 12.70 35.77
CA MET A 1 26.50 12.29 34.42
C MET A 1 26.71 13.53 33.59
N THR A 2 27.95 13.79 33.23
CA THR A 2 28.32 14.82 32.23
C THR A 2 28.14 14.21 30.84
N GLN A 3 27.91 15.04 29.81
CA GLN A 3 27.71 14.58 28.42
C GLN A 3 28.86 13.70 27.90
N GLU A 4 30.05 13.86 28.46
CA GLU A 4 31.25 13.08 28.13
C GLU A 4 31.14 11.60 28.57
N GLU A 5 30.40 11.30 29.64
CA GLU A 5 30.15 9.92 30.09
C GLU A 5 29.08 9.20 29.23
N LEU A 6 28.20 9.96 28.57
CA LEU A 6 27.18 9.44 27.65
C LEU A 6 27.77 9.12 26.26
N ASP A 7 28.68 9.97 25.76
CA ASP A 7 29.37 9.73 24.49
C ASP A 7 30.36 8.55 24.57
N ALA A 8 31.00 8.34 25.72
CA ALA A 8 31.84 7.16 25.94
C ALA A 8 31.05 5.84 25.89
N LEU A 9 29.77 5.86 26.32
CA LEU A 9 28.91 4.68 26.29
C LEU A 9 28.49 4.33 24.85
N ILE A 10 28.27 5.35 24.01
CA ILE A 10 27.89 5.19 22.59
C ILE A 10 29.10 4.73 21.74
N MET A 11 30.31 5.20 22.05
CA MET A 11 31.53 4.74 21.35
C MET A 11 32.02 3.35 21.77
N SER A 12 31.60 2.83 22.94
CA SER A 12 31.97 1.48 23.39
C SER A 12 31.00 0.37 22.96
N GLY A 13 29.90 0.73 22.29
CA GLY A 13 28.73 -0.12 22.11
C GLY A 13 28.58 -0.77 20.73
N ASP A 14 29.64 -0.91 19.93
CA ASP A 14 29.60 -1.72 18.71
C ASP A 14 30.56 -2.91 18.81
N SER A 15 29.96 -4.10 18.89
CA SER A 15 30.58 -5.34 18.45
C SER A 15 29.47 -6.30 18.03
N GLY A 16 29.02 -6.11 16.78
CA GLY A 16 28.67 -7.22 15.92
C GLY A 16 27.25 -7.21 15.38
N LEU A 17 27.07 -6.69 14.15
CA LEU A 17 26.71 -7.51 12.99
C LEU A 17 26.71 -6.68 11.69
N GLU A 18 27.64 -7.07 10.82
CA GLU A 18 27.82 -6.73 9.40
C GLU A 18 26.51 -6.94 8.59
N GLY A 19 26.23 -6.31 7.44
CA GLY A 19 26.98 -5.41 6.57
C GLY A 19 26.18 -5.16 5.27
N GLU A 20 26.49 -4.01 4.62
CA GLU A 20 26.54 -3.73 3.17
C GLU A 20 25.29 -3.95 2.27
N ALA A 21 25.01 -3.19 1.20
CA ALA A 21 25.48 -1.94 0.60
C ALA A 21 24.47 -1.58 -0.53
N SER A 22 24.30 -0.29 -0.83
CA SER A 22 23.56 0.24 -1.99
C SER A 22 24.47 0.29 -3.23
N PRO A 23 23.97 0.36 -4.49
CA PRO A 23 23.88 1.69 -5.13
C PRO A 23 22.79 1.89 -6.23
N ASN A 24 22.22 3.10 -6.21
CA ASN A 24 22.07 4.13 -7.26
C ASN A 24 21.42 3.92 -8.67
N GLU A 25 20.51 4.86 -8.98
CA GLU A 25 20.37 5.71 -10.21
C GLU A 25 19.70 5.26 -11.54
N THR A 26 18.52 5.87 -11.78
CA THR A 26 18.01 6.65 -12.96
C THR A 26 17.64 6.06 -14.35
N THR A 27 16.58 6.67 -14.92
CA THR A 27 16.18 6.92 -16.34
C THR A 27 15.12 6.06 -17.06
N ASP A 28 13.93 6.68 -17.18
CA ASP A 28 13.06 6.97 -18.35
C ASP A 28 12.80 6.00 -19.54
N GLU A 29 11.50 5.97 -19.87
CA GLU A 29 10.81 5.89 -21.18
C GLU A 29 10.74 4.60 -22.03
N ALA A 30 9.51 4.07 -22.08
CA ALA A 30 8.65 3.86 -23.26
C ALA A 30 8.99 2.84 -24.39
N ILE A 31 8.12 1.80 -24.44
CA ILE A 31 7.38 1.28 -25.62
C ILE A 31 8.19 0.72 -26.83
N SER A 32 8.20 -0.61 -27.03
CA SER A 32 7.40 -1.31 -28.06
C SER A 32 7.90 -2.72 -28.46
N LYS A 33 6.93 -3.62 -28.68
CA LYS A 33 6.82 -4.70 -29.69
C LYS A 33 7.81 -5.89 -29.68
N ASP A 34 7.29 -7.00 -29.15
CA ASP A 34 7.08 -8.31 -29.82
C ASP A 34 7.83 -8.58 -31.13
N VAL A 35 8.62 -9.66 -31.18
CA VAL A 35 8.38 -10.90 -31.98
C VAL A 35 9.59 -11.86 -31.82
N SER A 36 9.28 -13.16 -31.72
CA SER A 36 10.07 -14.36 -32.07
C SER A 36 11.11 -14.95 -31.10
N GLU A 37 10.65 -15.98 -30.38
CA GLU A 37 11.36 -17.23 -30.01
C GLU A 37 11.90 -17.98 -31.26
N PRO A 38 12.87 -18.95 -31.19
CA PRO A 38 12.72 -20.17 -30.35
C PRO A 38 13.98 -20.99 -29.90
N LYS A 39 13.71 -21.92 -28.95
CA LYS A 39 14.37 -23.25 -28.66
C LYS A 39 15.77 -23.27 -28.01
N GLU A 40 16.16 -24.20 -27.13
CA GLU A 40 15.59 -25.44 -26.58
C GLU A 40 16.41 -25.89 -25.34
N VAL A 41 15.71 -26.30 -24.27
CA VAL A 41 15.88 -27.53 -23.44
C VAL A 41 17.15 -27.75 -22.58
N ALA A 42 16.94 -27.82 -21.25
CA ALA A 42 16.94 -29.06 -20.43
C ALA A 42 16.67 -28.70 -18.94
N GLN A 43 15.53 -29.11 -18.38
CA GLN A 43 15.33 -30.08 -17.27
C GLN A 43 16.03 -29.73 -15.94
N GLU A 44 15.48 -29.85 -14.75
CA GLU A 44 14.17 -30.21 -14.13
C GLU A 44 14.38 -29.84 -12.65
N GLU A 45 13.35 -29.32 -11.95
CA GLU A 45 13.02 -29.64 -10.54
C GLU A 45 11.96 -28.66 -9.98
N ASP A 46 10.84 -29.28 -9.57
CA ASP A 46 9.69 -28.87 -8.77
C ASP A 46 9.70 -27.50 -8.05
N GLU A 47 8.71 -26.66 -8.39
CA GLU A 47 7.95 -25.83 -7.44
C GLU A 47 6.73 -25.23 -8.17
N ASP A 48 5.55 -25.83 -8.00
CA ASP A 48 4.29 -25.41 -8.65
C ASP A 48 3.85 -24.01 -8.18
N GLN A 49 4.34 -22.98 -8.86
CA GLN A 49 3.80 -21.63 -8.83
C GLN A 49 2.40 -21.63 -9.47
N LEU A 50 1.39 -21.25 -8.68
CA LEU A 50 0.04 -20.96 -9.18
C LEU A 50 0.05 -19.69 -10.04
N ASN A 51 0.50 -19.81 -11.29
CA ASN A 51 0.30 -18.78 -12.28
C ASN A 51 -1.19 -18.74 -12.66
N ALA A 52 -1.83 -17.57 -12.46
CA ALA A 52 -3.15 -17.26 -12.98
C ALA A 52 -3.07 -17.10 -14.50
N GLY A 53 -2.85 -18.20 -15.21
CA GLY A 53 -2.86 -18.26 -16.67
C GLY A 53 -4.29 -18.17 -17.20
N PHE A 54 -4.46 -17.39 -18.27
CA PHE A 54 -5.70 -17.37 -19.05
C PHE A 54 -6.05 -18.78 -19.53
N VAL A 55 -7.17 -19.31 -19.04
CA VAL A 55 -7.68 -20.62 -19.43
C VAL A 55 -8.41 -20.47 -20.77
N ASP A 56 -7.89 -21.08 -21.83
CA ASP A 56 -8.56 -21.17 -23.13
C ASP A 56 -9.92 -21.88 -22.96
N PRO A 57 -11.06 -21.21 -23.24
CA PRO A 57 -12.40 -21.77 -23.07
C PRO A 57 -12.65 -23.06 -23.85
N ASN A 58 -11.90 -23.31 -24.94
CA ASN A 58 -12.06 -24.50 -25.77
C ASN A 58 -11.21 -25.69 -25.32
N ASN A 59 -10.27 -25.51 -24.38
CA ASN A 59 -9.35 -26.56 -23.92
C ASN A 59 -9.31 -26.71 -22.39
N TYR A 60 -10.32 -26.21 -21.67
CA TYR A 60 -10.49 -26.46 -20.24
C TYR A 60 -10.83 -27.93 -19.99
N LYS A 61 -9.80 -28.75 -19.79
CA LYS A 61 -9.95 -30.06 -19.17
C LYS A 61 -9.63 -29.90 -17.69
N VAL A 62 -10.54 -30.35 -16.84
CA VAL A 62 -10.25 -30.49 -15.41
C VAL A 62 -9.16 -31.54 -15.31
N GLU A 63 -7.92 -31.13 -15.09
CA GLU A 63 -6.84 -32.08 -14.86
C GLU A 63 -7.16 -32.85 -13.57
N ALA A 64 -7.50 -34.14 -13.72
CA ALA A 64 -7.93 -35.03 -12.65
C ALA A 64 -6.87 -35.25 -11.56
N ASN A 65 -5.63 -34.77 -11.76
CA ASN A 65 -4.54 -34.82 -10.80
C ASN A 65 -4.52 -33.66 -9.78
N LYS A 66 -5.33 -32.59 -9.95
CA LYS A 66 -5.50 -31.59 -8.89
C LYS A 66 -6.50 -32.10 -7.85
N LYS A 67 -6.04 -32.25 -6.61
CA LYS A 67 -6.84 -32.75 -5.47
C LYS A 67 -8.12 -31.93 -5.31
N TRP A 68 -9.23 -32.57 -5.67
CA TRP A 68 -10.59 -32.05 -5.56
C TRP A 68 -11.24 -32.56 -4.25
N PRO A 69 -12.02 -31.75 -3.52
CA PRO A 69 -12.37 -30.35 -3.78
C PRO A 69 -11.23 -29.37 -3.46
N PRO A 70 -11.22 -28.17 -4.08
CA PRO A 70 -10.27 -27.12 -3.72
C PRO A 70 -10.40 -26.79 -2.22
N PRO A 71 -9.29 -26.46 -1.53
CA PRO A 71 -9.33 -26.12 -0.13
C PRO A 71 -10.29 -24.93 0.11
N PRO A 72 -11.01 -24.91 1.24
CA PRO A 72 -11.94 -23.83 1.55
C PRO A 72 -11.20 -22.48 1.50
N PRO A 73 -11.85 -21.39 1.03
CA PRO A 73 -11.21 -20.09 0.93
C PRO A 73 -10.65 -19.65 2.29
N THR A 74 -9.33 -19.49 2.38
CA THR A 74 -8.66 -18.81 3.50
C THR A 74 -9.12 -17.36 3.58
N ASN A 75 -8.95 -16.69 4.74
CA ASN A 75 -9.38 -15.29 4.91
C ASN A 75 -8.79 -14.35 3.84
N ASP A 76 -7.62 -14.66 3.30
CA ASP A 76 -6.95 -13.92 2.22
C ASP A 76 -7.66 -14.02 0.85
N HIS A 77 -8.57 -14.98 0.70
CA HIS A 77 -9.37 -15.13 -0.52
C HIS A 77 -10.78 -14.54 -0.36
N LYS A 78 -11.10 -13.98 0.82
CA LYS A 78 -12.37 -13.31 1.10
C LYS A 78 -12.25 -11.83 0.75
N VAL A 79 -12.29 -11.55 -0.55
CA VAL A 79 -12.18 -10.19 -1.12
C VAL A 79 -13.14 -9.18 -0.49
N VAL A 80 -14.33 -9.61 -0.07
CA VAL A 80 -15.31 -8.74 0.61
C VAL A 80 -14.81 -8.29 1.99
N HIS A 81 -14.21 -9.20 2.76
CA HIS A 81 -13.65 -8.90 4.08
C HIS A 81 -12.44 -7.98 3.97
N GLN A 82 -11.58 -8.20 2.97
CA GLN A 82 -10.45 -7.32 2.69
C GLN A 82 -10.88 -5.90 2.35
N LEU A 83 -11.94 -5.74 1.55
CA LEU A 83 -12.48 -4.42 1.23
C LEU A 83 -13.07 -3.72 2.46
N ASP A 84 -13.75 -4.46 3.35
CA ASP A 84 -14.22 -3.93 4.64
C ASP A 84 -13.04 -3.48 5.52
N ASP A 85 -11.99 -4.30 5.65
CA ASP A 85 -10.79 -3.99 6.44
C ASP A 85 -10.05 -2.76 5.90
N VAL A 86 -9.86 -2.68 4.58
CA VAL A 86 -9.23 -1.52 3.91
C VAL A 86 -10.05 -0.26 4.14
N THR A 87 -11.38 -0.36 4.11
CA THR A 87 -12.26 0.79 4.35
C THR A 87 -12.10 1.31 5.78
N LYS A 88 -12.06 0.40 6.76
CA LYS A 88 -11.91 0.74 8.17
C LYS A 88 -10.53 1.32 8.50
N ASP A 89 -9.46 0.71 8.00
CA ASP A 89 -8.09 1.24 8.19
C ASP A 89 -7.94 2.61 7.54
N SER A 90 -8.52 2.78 6.34
CA SER A 90 -8.51 4.05 5.63
C SER A 90 -9.20 5.16 6.41
N GLU A 91 -10.33 4.89 7.08
CA GLU A 91 -11.04 5.87 7.94
C GLU A 91 -10.21 6.29 9.16
N VAL A 92 -9.52 5.34 9.82
CA VAL A 92 -8.67 5.65 10.98
C VAL A 92 -7.49 6.52 10.54
N LYS A 93 -6.81 6.14 9.44
CA LYS A 93 -5.72 6.95 8.89
C LYS A 93 -6.21 8.29 8.37
N ALA A 94 -7.46 8.35 7.88
CA ALA A 94 -8.06 9.60 7.47
C ALA A 94 -8.07 10.60 8.64
N THR A 95 -8.60 10.14 9.75
CA THR A 95 -8.75 10.94 10.96
C THR A 95 -7.39 11.46 11.44
N GLN A 96 -6.37 10.59 11.42
CA GLN A 96 -5.00 10.97 11.80
C GLN A 96 -4.40 12.04 10.89
N ILE A 97 -4.63 11.97 9.58
CA ILE A 97 -4.14 13.00 8.65
C ILE A 97 -4.87 14.32 8.91
N PHE A 98 -6.19 14.30 9.18
CA PHE A 98 -6.92 15.52 9.56
C PHE A 98 -6.36 16.17 10.82
N ASP A 99 -6.12 15.38 11.87
CA ASP A 99 -5.51 15.87 13.11
C ASP A 99 -4.13 16.49 12.85
N GLN A 100 -3.34 15.86 11.97
CA GLN A 100 -2.02 16.36 11.60
C GLN A 100 -2.08 17.65 10.77
N LEU A 101 -3.03 17.75 9.83
CA LEU A 101 -3.27 18.97 9.05
C LEU A 101 -3.71 20.13 9.95
N ASP A 102 -4.56 19.86 10.96
CA ASP A 102 -4.98 20.86 11.93
C ASP A 102 -3.79 21.34 12.79
N LEU A 103 -2.95 20.40 13.25
CA LEU A 103 -1.74 20.71 13.98
C LEU A 103 -0.76 21.57 13.16
N ILE A 104 -0.64 21.31 11.86
CA ILE A 104 0.14 22.16 10.93
C ILE A 104 -0.47 23.57 10.86
N GLY A 105 -1.78 23.68 10.70
CA GLY A 105 -2.48 24.98 10.65
C GLY A 105 -2.29 25.80 11.93
N VAL A 106 -2.46 25.18 13.10
CA VAL A 106 -2.21 25.83 14.40
C VAL A 106 -0.74 26.25 14.56
N SER A 107 0.20 25.41 14.10
CA SER A 107 1.63 25.71 14.15
C SER A 107 2.00 26.88 13.24
N ALA A 108 1.48 26.91 12.01
CA ALA A 108 1.65 28.01 11.08
C ALA A 108 1.12 29.33 11.66
N GLU A 109 -0.07 29.31 12.26
CA GLU A 109 -0.65 30.51 12.89
C GLU A 109 0.23 31.02 14.06
N LYS A 110 0.80 30.10 14.86
CA LYS A 110 1.75 30.45 15.94
C LYS A 110 3.04 31.07 15.39
N ILE A 111 3.57 30.55 14.27
CA ILE A 111 4.72 31.12 13.58
C ILE A 111 4.39 32.56 13.13
N THR A 112 3.26 32.77 12.46
CA THR A 112 2.82 34.09 12.00
C THR A 112 2.65 35.09 13.16
N LYS A 113 2.11 34.66 14.31
CA LYS A 113 2.03 35.49 15.54
C LYS A 113 3.41 35.86 16.10
N SER A 114 4.35 34.91 16.10
CA SER A 114 5.73 35.14 16.56
C SER A 114 6.47 36.11 15.64
N ILE A 115 6.32 35.94 14.33
CA ILE A 115 6.89 36.84 13.31
C ILE A 115 6.36 38.27 13.48
N LYS A 116 5.06 38.46 13.72
CA LYS A 116 4.50 39.80 13.99
C LYS A 116 5.19 40.49 15.16
N SER A 117 5.46 39.75 16.23
CA SER A 117 6.15 40.27 17.41
C SER A 117 7.60 40.65 17.09
N ILE A 118 8.34 39.76 16.40
CA ILE A 118 9.73 40.01 16.01
C ILE A 118 9.84 41.22 15.07
N ASN A 119 8.93 41.35 14.10
CA ASN A 119 8.89 42.48 13.17
C ASN A 119 8.74 43.82 13.90
N GLN A 120 7.91 43.90 14.95
CA GLN A 120 7.76 45.13 15.74
C GLN A 120 9.07 45.54 16.42
N TYR A 121 9.84 44.59 16.95
CA TYR A 121 11.14 44.89 17.55
C TYR A 121 12.16 45.31 16.50
N LEU A 122 12.25 44.58 15.38
CA LEU A 122 13.19 44.90 14.30
C LEU A 122 12.91 46.26 13.65
N GLN A 123 11.64 46.66 13.52
CA GLN A 123 11.30 48.03 13.09
C GLN A 123 11.84 49.10 14.05
N LYS A 124 11.71 48.90 15.37
CA LYS A 124 12.31 49.81 16.36
C LYS A 124 13.83 49.84 16.28
N HIS A 125 14.47 48.70 16.02
CA HIS A 125 15.92 48.63 15.81
C HIS A 125 16.33 49.42 14.57
N CYS A 126 15.62 49.28 13.45
CA CYS A 126 15.84 50.09 12.24
C CYS A 126 15.74 51.60 12.54
N GLU A 127 14.66 52.05 13.18
CA GLU A 127 14.51 53.47 13.53
C GLU A 127 15.63 53.99 14.44
N THR A 128 16.10 53.15 15.36
CA THR A 128 17.17 53.49 16.29
C THR A 128 18.52 53.60 15.57
N PHE A 129 18.85 52.64 14.72
CA PHE A 129 20.08 52.67 13.91
C PHE A 129 20.05 53.77 12.85
N GLU A 130 18.89 54.12 12.31
CA GLU A 130 18.74 55.26 11.41
C GLU A 130 19.03 56.58 12.13
N LYS A 131 18.47 56.78 13.34
CA LYS A 131 18.79 57.96 14.17
C LYS A 131 20.28 58.01 14.57
N LEU A 132 20.86 56.87 14.95
CA LEU A 132 22.26 56.77 15.35
C LEU A 132 23.23 57.03 14.18
N SER A 133 22.95 56.47 13.00
CA SER A 133 23.75 56.71 11.79
C SER A 133 23.69 58.16 11.33
N GLN A 134 22.53 58.83 11.46
CA GLN A 134 22.40 60.27 11.19
C GLN A 134 23.19 61.13 12.19
N LYS A 135 23.17 60.77 13.49
CA LYS A 135 23.87 61.52 14.55
C LYS A 135 25.37 61.27 14.58
N PHE A 136 25.81 60.07 14.21
CA PHE A 136 27.22 59.64 14.25
C PHE A 136 27.66 59.10 12.88
N PRO A 137 27.77 59.95 11.84
CA PRO A 137 28.07 59.53 10.47
C PRO A 137 29.46 58.89 10.30
N HIS A 138 30.37 59.09 11.26
CA HIS A 138 31.71 58.50 11.24
C HIS A 138 31.77 57.07 11.81
N VAL A 139 30.69 56.55 12.40
CA VAL A 139 30.64 55.20 12.97
C VAL A 139 30.00 54.25 11.96
N GLN A 140 30.82 53.53 11.21
CA GLN A 140 30.39 52.62 10.16
C GLN A 140 29.53 51.45 10.67
N SER A 141 29.79 50.99 11.90
CA SER A 141 29.06 49.87 12.53
C SER A 141 27.55 50.10 12.59
N PHE A 142 27.07 51.33 12.79
CA PHE A 142 25.63 51.61 12.80
C PHE A 142 24.99 51.46 11.42
N LYS A 143 25.73 51.81 10.36
CA LYS A 143 25.25 51.64 8.98
C LYS A 143 25.21 50.16 8.61
N THR A 144 26.26 49.40 8.93
CA THR A 144 26.29 47.96 8.72
C THR A 144 25.17 47.25 9.48
N SER A 145 24.95 47.56 10.76
CA SER A 145 23.89 46.93 11.54
C SER A 145 22.48 47.32 11.06
N LEU A 146 22.30 48.52 10.49
CA LEU A 146 21.06 48.90 9.81
C LEU A 146 20.81 48.04 8.57
N GLU A 147 21.82 47.84 7.73
CA GLU A 147 21.76 47.00 6.52
C GLU A 147 21.46 45.53 6.88
N GLU A 148 22.15 44.98 7.88
CA GLU A 148 21.89 43.63 8.41
C GLU A 148 20.45 43.49 8.94
N THR A 149 19.96 44.47 9.69
CA THR A 149 18.58 44.47 10.22
C THR A 149 17.55 44.49 9.07
N GLN A 150 17.82 45.25 8.01
CA GLN A 150 16.96 45.29 6.82
C GLN A 150 16.97 43.98 6.05
N GLU A 151 18.10 43.28 5.99
CA GLU A 151 18.20 41.95 5.38
C GLU A 151 17.42 40.91 6.18
N ILE A 152 17.55 40.91 7.51
CA ILE A 152 16.76 40.05 8.40
C ILE A 152 15.25 40.30 8.22
N LEU A 153 14.82 41.56 8.06
CA LEU A 153 13.42 41.89 7.78
C LEU A 153 12.92 41.29 6.46
N LYS A 154 13.77 41.15 5.43
CA LYS A 154 13.39 40.47 4.17
C LYS A 154 13.24 38.97 4.38
N ILE A 155 14.18 38.35 5.10
CA ILE A 155 14.11 36.92 5.42
C ILE A 155 12.84 36.61 6.21
N ILE A 156 12.53 37.41 7.23
CA ILE A 156 11.33 37.22 8.05
C ILE A 156 10.03 37.38 7.23
N LYS A 157 10.01 38.27 6.23
CA LYS A 157 8.87 38.34 5.30
C LYS A 157 8.73 37.06 4.50
N SER A 158 9.82 36.55 3.94
CA SER A 158 9.80 35.26 3.23
C SER A 158 9.26 34.13 4.12
N VAL A 159 9.76 34.01 5.36
CA VAL A 159 9.30 32.99 6.31
C VAL A 159 7.82 33.18 6.68
N ASN A 160 7.33 34.42 6.72
CA ASN A 160 5.92 34.70 6.95
C ASN A 160 5.05 34.25 5.77
N ASP A 161 5.53 34.48 4.55
CA ASP A 161 4.84 34.07 3.33
C ASP A 161 4.81 32.54 3.24
N ASP A 162 5.95 31.87 3.48
CA ASP A 162 6.04 30.40 3.57
C ASP A 162 5.08 29.81 4.62
N ALA A 163 4.94 30.47 5.78
CA ALA A 163 4.01 30.04 6.83
C ALA A 163 2.53 30.18 6.39
N ASN A 164 2.19 31.22 5.64
CA ASN A 164 0.84 31.36 5.09
C ASN A 164 0.59 30.34 3.97
N ASP A 165 1.59 30.08 3.12
CA ASP A 165 1.51 29.05 2.08
C ASP A 165 1.31 27.65 2.69
N CYS A 166 1.98 27.34 3.81
CA CYS A 166 1.73 26.11 4.56
C CYS A 166 0.29 26.03 5.11
N MET A 167 -0.25 27.15 5.60
CA MET A 167 -1.63 27.21 6.09
C MET A 167 -2.63 26.98 4.96
N ASP A 168 -2.44 27.64 3.82
CA ASP A 168 -3.29 27.49 2.63
C ASP A 168 -3.20 26.07 2.06
N ALA A 169 -2.00 25.49 1.98
CA ALA A 169 -1.80 24.11 1.55
C ALA A 169 -2.48 23.11 2.49
N SER A 170 -2.42 23.35 3.82
CA SER A 170 -3.11 22.51 4.79
C SER A 170 -4.63 22.56 4.61
N MET A 171 -5.20 23.76 4.40
CA MET A 171 -6.63 23.92 4.11
C MET A 171 -7.04 23.23 2.81
N GLN A 172 -6.26 23.38 1.74
CA GLN A 172 -6.52 22.69 0.47
C GLN A 172 -6.43 21.17 0.61
N ALA A 173 -5.47 20.67 1.39
CA ALA A 173 -5.35 19.24 1.67
C ALA A 173 -6.58 18.72 2.44
N MET A 174 -7.09 19.47 3.42
CA MET A 174 -8.33 19.12 4.12
C MET A 174 -9.54 19.05 3.16
N ASP A 175 -9.62 19.96 2.20
CA ASP A 175 -10.70 19.94 1.19
C ASP A 175 -10.59 18.74 0.25
N ILE A 176 -9.38 18.41 -0.23
CA ILE A 176 -9.15 17.21 -1.04
C ILE A 176 -9.47 15.94 -0.24
N MET A 177 -9.17 15.95 1.05
CA MET A 177 -9.38 14.81 1.92
C MET A 177 -10.87 14.50 2.14
N GLN A 178 -11.76 15.49 2.01
CA GLN A 178 -13.20 15.25 2.00
C GLN A 178 -13.64 14.31 0.86
N PHE A 179 -12.88 14.24 -0.25
CA PHE A 179 -13.15 13.27 -1.32
C PHE A 179 -12.90 11.81 -0.90
N GLN A 180 -12.24 11.56 0.23
CA GLN A 180 -12.05 10.21 0.75
C GLN A 180 -13.39 9.57 1.17
N ASP A 181 -14.34 10.34 1.69
CA ASP A 181 -15.66 9.79 2.04
C ASP A 181 -16.39 9.26 0.79
N ILE A 182 -16.17 9.88 -0.38
CA ILE A 182 -16.69 9.37 -1.66
C ILE A 182 -16.09 8.01 -2.00
N HIS A 183 -14.81 7.79 -1.73
CA HIS A 183 -14.17 6.48 -1.95
C HIS A 183 -14.72 5.41 -1.02
N ARG A 184 -14.93 5.73 0.26
CA ARG A 184 -15.62 4.85 1.22
C ARG A 184 -16.99 4.42 0.68
N GLN A 185 -17.83 5.37 0.28
CA GLN A 185 -19.17 5.08 -0.26
C GLN A 185 -19.12 4.21 -1.53
N LYS A 186 -18.15 4.44 -2.42
CA LYS A 186 -17.95 3.60 -3.62
C LYS A 186 -17.58 2.16 -3.25
N ILE A 187 -16.69 1.97 -2.28
CA ILE A 187 -16.31 0.63 -1.80
C ILE A 187 -17.51 -0.05 -1.14
N GLU A 188 -18.26 0.62 -0.28
CA GLU A 188 -19.48 0.08 0.34
C GLU A 188 -20.51 -0.39 -0.70
N ARG A 189 -20.69 0.39 -1.78
CA ARG A 189 -21.55 0.00 -2.90
C ARG A 189 -21.05 -1.27 -3.58
N VAL A 190 -19.75 -1.37 -3.86
CA VAL A 190 -19.14 -2.57 -4.47
C VAL A 190 -19.29 -3.78 -3.56
N ILE A 191 -19.03 -3.64 -2.26
CA ILE A 191 -19.19 -4.68 -1.24
C ILE A 191 -20.63 -5.21 -1.23
N ASN A 192 -21.63 -4.31 -1.26
CA ASN A 192 -23.03 -4.71 -1.31
C ASN A 192 -23.40 -5.47 -2.59
N VAL A 193 -22.88 -5.04 -3.75
CA VAL A 193 -23.07 -5.76 -5.03
C VAL A 193 -22.41 -7.13 -4.97
N MET A 194 -21.18 -7.23 -4.47
CA MET A 194 -20.46 -8.50 -4.33
C MET A 194 -21.18 -9.47 -3.39
N ARG A 195 -21.72 -8.97 -2.27
CA ARG A 195 -22.53 -9.77 -1.35
C ARG A 195 -23.82 -10.27 -2.00
N ALA A 196 -24.50 -9.43 -2.79
CA ALA A 196 -25.68 -9.81 -3.54
C ALA A 196 -25.36 -10.85 -4.64
N LEU A 197 -24.23 -10.71 -5.34
CA LEU A 197 -23.77 -11.69 -6.32
C LEU A 197 -23.47 -13.04 -5.69
N ALA A 198 -22.81 -13.06 -4.52
CA ALA A 198 -22.56 -14.30 -3.80
C ALA A 198 -23.87 -14.99 -3.36
N GLN A 199 -24.85 -14.22 -2.86
CA GLN A 199 -26.17 -14.74 -2.52
C GLN A 199 -26.93 -15.26 -3.75
N TYR A 200 -26.85 -14.54 -4.87
CA TYR A 200 -27.47 -14.95 -6.13
C TYR A 200 -26.85 -16.26 -6.65
N MET A 201 -25.52 -16.39 -6.61
CA MET A 201 -24.84 -17.64 -6.98
C MET A 201 -25.24 -18.78 -6.05
N ASN A 202 -25.24 -18.57 -4.73
CA ASN A 202 -25.70 -19.59 -3.78
C ASN A 202 -27.16 -20.00 -4.05
N SER A 203 -28.04 -19.04 -4.36
CA SER A 203 -29.45 -19.30 -4.68
C SER A 203 -29.64 -20.00 -6.02
N LEU A 204 -28.81 -19.73 -7.03
CA LEU A 204 -28.80 -20.47 -8.31
C LEU A 204 -28.37 -21.93 -8.13
N PHE A 205 -27.40 -22.18 -7.23
CA PHE A 205 -26.93 -23.53 -6.93
C PHE A 205 -27.82 -24.27 -5.93
N GLU A 206 -28.71 -23.57 -5.23
CA GLU A 206 -29.70 -24.15 -4.34
C GLU A 206 -30.75 -24.94 -5.16
N GLY A 207 -30.55 -26.26 -5.25
CA GLY A 207 -31.47 -27.13 -5.98
C GLY A 207 -32.80 -27.32 -5.27
N LYS A 208 -33.88 -27.56 -6.04
CA LYS A 208 -35.19 -27.97 -5.51
C LYS A 208 -35.18 -29.32 -4.78
N ILE A 209 -34.10 -30.09 -4.92
CA ILE A 209 -33.96 -31.45 -4.40
C ILE A 209 -32.81 -31.42 -3.39
N ASP A 210 -33.09 -31.94 -2.19
CA ASP A 210 -32.12 -32.19 -1.13
C ASP A 210 -30.92 -32.99 -1.67
N ASP A 211 -29.70 -32.55 -1.36
CA ASP A 211 -28.44 -33.14 -1.84
C ASP A 211 -28.35 -34.63 -1.53
N SER A 212 -28.99 -35.06 -0.42
CA SER A 212 -29.10 -36.47 -0.01
C SER A 212 -29.93 -37.34 -0.97
N LYS A 213 -30.77 -36.73 -1.81
CA LYS A 213 -31.60 -37.39 -2.82
C LYS A 213 -31.07 -37.22 -4.24
N ARG A 214 -29.96 -36.49 -4.41
CA ARG A 214 -29.32 -36.36 -5.72
C ARG A 214 -28.54 -37.62 -6.05
N VAL A 215 -28.56 -37.98 -7.34
CA VAL A 215 -27.74 -39.07 -7.84
C VAL A 215 -26.28 -38.67 -7.66
N SER A 216 -25.46 -39.56 -7.10
CA SER A 216 -24.04 -39.34 -6.89
C SER A 216 -23.39 -38.79 -8.15
N SER A 217 -22.71 -37.66 -8.04
CA SER A 217 -21.97 -37.06 -9.15
C SER A 217 -21.02 -38.09 -9.76
N ALA A 218 -21.08 -38.26 -11.08
CA ALA A 218 -20.19 -39.16 -11.77
C ALA A 218 -18.75 -38.64 -11.63
N VAL A 219 -17.90 -39.42 -10.97
CA VAL A 219 -16.46 -39.11 -10.82
C VAL A 219 -15.68 -39.53 -12.07
N TYR A 220 -16.25 -40.43 -12.88
CA TYR A 220 -15.61 -41.01 -14.05
C TYR A 220 -16.58 -41.07 -15.24
N ILE A 221 -16.04 -40.95 -16.45
CA ILE A 221 -16.77 -41.13 -17.71
C ILE A 221 -16.21 -42.32 -18.49
N ALA A 222 -17.01 -42.86 -19.43
CA ALA A 222 -16.58 -43.96 -20.29
C ALA A 222 -15.35 -43.54 -21.12
N GLY A 223 -14.22 -44.23 -20.92
CA GLY A 223 -12.94 -43.92 -21.55
C GLY A 223 -11.88 -43.32 -20.61
N ASP A 224 -12.20 -43.09 -19.33
CA ASP A 224 -11.17 -42.80 -18.33
C ASP A 224 -10.32 -44.06 -18.07
N GLU A 225 -9.02 -43.98 -18.35
CA GLU A 225 -8.06 -45.02 -18.00
C GLU A 225 -7.65 -44.85 -16.54
N LYS A 226 -7.94 -45.86 -15.71
CA LYS A 226 -7.43 -45.93 -14.34
C LYS A 226 -7.09 -47.36 -13.95
N GLU A 227 -6.05 -47.49 -13.13
CA GLU A 227 -5.52 -48.76 -12.61
C GLU A 227 -6.48 -49.47 -11.61
N ASP A 228 -7.57 -48.82 -11.23
CA ASP A 228 -8.51 -49.25 -10.17
C ASP A 228 -9.82 -49.83 -10.73
N THR A 229 -9.96 -49.89 -12.06
CA THR A 229 -11.04 -50.64 -12.72
C THR A 229 -10.56 -52.06 -12.99
N ALA A 230 -11.23 -53.05 -12.41
CA ALA A 230 -10.93 -54.46 -12.63
C ALA A 230 -10.90 -54.75 -14.14
N SER A 231 -9.75 -55.19 -14.64
CA SER A 231 -9.58 -55.54 -16.04
C SER A 231 -10.43 -56.77 -16.38
N GLU A 232 -10.75 -56.97 -17.67
CA GLU A 232 -11.45 -58.20 -18.09
C GLU A 232 -10.71 -59.46 -17.62
N ASP A 233 -9.38 -59.40 -17.56
CA ASP A 233 -8.52 -60.47 -17.04
C ASP A 233 -8.70 -60.69 -15.52
N ASP A 234 -8.84 -59.61 -14.73
CA ASP A 234 -9.12 -59.71 -13.29
C ASP A 234 -10.51 -60.32 -13.04
N ILE A 235 -11.49 -59.99 -13.88
CA ILE A 235 -12.85 -60.52 -13.83
C ILE A 235 -12.86 -62.00 -14.22
N GLU A 236 -12.13 -62.39 -15.26
CA GLU A 236 -12.03 -63.78 -15.72
C GLU A 236 -11.28 -64.67 -14.70
N SER A 237 -10.26 -64.12 -14.05
CA SER A 237 -9.55 -64.77 -12.94
C SER A 237 -10.45 -64.97 -11.71
N LEU A 238 -11.33 -63.99 -11.40
CA LEU A 238 -12.34 -64.15 -10.36
C LEU A 238 -13.35 -65.24 -10.72
N ILE A 239 -13.86 -65.26 -11.95
CA ILE A 239 -14.81 -66.29 -12.42
C ILE A 239 -14.18 -67.69 -12.35
N ALA A 240 -12.91 -67.82 -12.75
CA ALA A 240 -12.17 -69.07 -12.66
C ALA A 240 -11.96 -69.54 -11.21
N SER A 241 -11.77 -68.61 -10.27
CA SER A 241 -11.64 -68.92 -8.84
C SER A 241 -12.95 -69.44 -8.22
N PHE A 242 -14.10 -68.94 -8.69
CA PHE A 242 -15.42 -69.39 -8.25
C PHE A 242 -15.93 -70.66 -8.97
N GLY A 243 -15.44 -70.94 -10.18
CA GLY A 243 -15.76 -72.14 -10.95
C GLY A 243 -15.04 -73.42 -10.48
N LYS A 244 -14.03 -73.30 -9.61
CA LYS A 244 -13.41 -74.44 -8.91
C LYS A 244 -14.17 -74.73 -7.61
N LYS A 245 -15.32 -75.38 -7.73
CA LYS A 245 -15.99 -76.05 -6.61
C LYS A 245 -16.45 -77.44 -7.03
#